data_AF-F6G003-F1
#
_entry.id   AF-F6G003-F1
#
_cell.length_a   1.000
_cell.length_b   1.000
_cell.length_c   1.000
_cell.angle_alpha   90.00
_cell.angle_beta   90.00
_cell.angle_gamma   90.00
#
_symmetry.space_group_name_H-M   'P 1'
#
loop_
_entity.id
_entity.type
_entity.pdbx_description
1 polymer ?
#
loop_
_entity_poly.entity_id
_entity_poly.type
_entity_poly.pdbx_seq_one_letter_code
_entity_poly.pdbx_strand_id
1 'polypeptide(L)'
;MSELQIDSDVWAAIVGKLENAPHRARTGLTMRAKLIAVDAKGNAVRVRLVIRRGQAFDQMADLQPGDRVRLVGKLAVPDEGDSEFRAALWMDVDSAVRLGAERIEHPSRIGRLIKRLFKTT
;
A
#
# COMPACT_ATOMS: atom_id res chain seq x y z
N MET A 1 -11.56 -7.40 -33.91
CA MET A 1 -11.10 -6.56 -32.79
C MET A 1 -11.48 -7.29 -31.52
N SER A 2 -10.51 -7.78 -30.73
CA SER A 2 -10.85 -8.37 -29.44
C SER A 2 -11.11 -7.22 -28.48
N GLU A 3 -12.36 -7.06 -28.04
CA GLU A 3 -12.64 -6.31 -26.82
C GLU A 3 -11.78 -6.94 -25.72
N LEU A 4 -10.87 -6.13 -25.17
CA LEU A 4 -10.10 -6.51 -24.01
C LEU A 4 -11.11 -6.57 -22.87
N GLN A 5 -11.73 -7.74 -22.71
CA GLN A 5 -12.59 -8.07 -21.58
C GLN A 5 -11.65 -8.14 -20.37
N ILE A 6 -11.34 -6.97 -19.81
CA ILE A 6 -10.66 -6.86 -18.53
C ILE A 6 -11.71 -7.27 -17.52
N ASP A 7 -11.75 -8.57 -17.21
CA ASP A 7 -12.49 -9.07 -16.06
C ASP A 7 -12.12 -8.17 -14.87
N SER A 8 -13.08 -7.37 -14.44
CA SER A 8 -12.94 -6.30 -13.45
C SER A 8 -12.81 -6.82 -12.01
N ASP A 9 -12.41 -8.08 -11.88
CA ASP A 9 -12.29 -8.86 -10.65
C ASP A 9 -10.83 -9.26 -10.34
N VAL A 10 -9.87 -8.44 -10.76
CA VAL A 10 -8.45 -8.68 -10.43
C VAL A 10 -8.18 -8.38 -8.97
N TRP A 11 -7.85 -9.42 -8.19
CA TRP A 11 -7.31 -9.28 -6.85
C TRP A 11 -5.82 -8.95 -6.89
N ALA A 12 -5.41 -7.99 -6.07
CA ALA A 12 -4.02 -7.59 -5.96
C ALA A 12 -3.58 -7.44 -4.50
N ALA A 13 -2.29 -7.66 -4.27
CA ALA A 13 -1.61 -7.32 -3.04
C ALA A 13 -0.60 -6.21 -3.34
N ILE A 14 -0.76 -5.04 -2.73
CA ILE A 14 0.09 -3.87 -2.98
C ILE A 14 0.82 -3.49 -1.69
N VAL A 15 2.12 -3.26 -1.81
CA VAL A 15 2.93 -2.66 -0.75
C VAL A 15 3.26 -1.23 -1.15
N GLY A 16 3.04 -0.28 -0.24
CA GLY A 16 3.33 1.12 -0.49
C GLY A 16 3.41 1.93 0.79
N LYS A 17 3.60 3.24 0.62
CA LYS A 17 3.52 4.23 1.71
C LYS A 17 2.26 5.05 1.55
N LEU A 18 1.56 5.32 2.65
CA LEU A 18 0.40 6.21 2.63
C LEU A 18 0.85 7.64 2.30
N GLU A 19 0.24 8.23 1.28
CA GLU A 19 0.47 9.64 0.93
C GLU A 19 -0.30 10.56 1.90
N ASN A 20 -1.44 10.10 2.42
CA ASN A 20 -2.25 10.82 3.38
C ASN A 20 -2.88 9.88 4.42
N ALA A 21 -3.33 10.45 5.55
CA ALA A 21 -4.09 9.72 6.55
C ALA A 21 -5.42 9.22 5.96
N PRO A 22 -5.85 7.98 6.29
CA PRO A 22 -7.18 7.51 5.97
C PRO A 22 -8.23 8.41 6.61
N HIS A 23 -9.18 8.88 5.81
CA HIS A 23 -10.25 9.76 6.26
C HIS A 23 -11.61 9.22 5.83
N ARG A 24 -12.63 9.49 6.64
CA ARG A 24 -14.00 9.03 6.36
C ARG A 24 -14.59 9.78 5.17
N ALA A 25 -15.21 9.06 4.25
CA ALA A 25 -16.00 9.66 3.19
C ALA A 25 -17.26 10.33 3.77
N ARG A 26 -17.87 11.25 3.01
CA ARG A 26 -19.05 12.02 3.43
C ARG A 26 -20.22 11.13 3.90
N THR A 27 -20.36 9.94 3.34
CA THR A 27 -21.40 8.96 3.72
C THR A 27 -21.12 8.25 5.05
N GLY A 28 -19.90 8.32 5.59
CA GLY A 28 -19.50 7.66 6.84
C GLY A 28 -19.40 6.13 6.80
N LEU A 29 -19.64 5.53 5.63
CA LEU A 29 -19.63 4.07 5.40
C LEU A 29 -18.30 3.56 4.87
N THR A 30 -17.46 4.45 4.33
CA THR A 30 -16.15 4.10 3.78
C THR A 30 -15.08 5.08 4.25
N MET A 31 -13.83 4.61 4.29
CA MET A 31 -12.65 5.46 4.36
C MET A 31 -11.97 5.55 3.01
N ARG A 32 -11.29 6.67 2.79
CA ARG A 32 -10.49 6.95 1.60
C ARG A 32 -9.07 7.30 2.00
N ALA A 33 -8.12 6.80 1.23
CA ALA A 33 -6.71 7.11 1.37
C ALA A 33 -6.02 7.04 0.01
N LYS A 34 -4.80 7.56 -0.07
CA LYS A 34 -3.93 7.46 -1.22
C LYS A 34 -2.66 6.73 -0.82
N LEU A 35 -2.22 5.83 -1.67
CA LEU A 35 -1.02 5.03 -1.50
C LEU A 35 -0.06 5.34 -2.64
N ILE A 36 1.22 5.51 -2.32
CA ILE A 36 2.30 5.51 -3.29
C ILE A 36 2.96 4.13 -3.23
N ALA A 37 2.82 3.38 -4.32
CA ALA A 37 3.48 2.10 -4.54
C ALA A 37 4.57 2.23 -5.60
N VAL A 38 5.37 1.18 -5.78
CA VAL A 38 6.39 1.10 -6.83
C VAL A 38 6.02 -0.06 -7.75
N ASP A 39 5.95 0.19 -9.06
CA ASP A 39 5.68 -0.85 -10.06
C ASP A 39 6.90 -1.75 -10.30
N ALA A 40 6.73 -2.80 -11.11
CA ALA A 40 7.81 -3.72 -11.47
C ALA A 40 8.97 -3.05 -12.26
N LYS A 41 8.73 -1.86 -12.82
CA LYS A 41 9.72 -1.08 -13.57
C LYS A 41 10.42 -0.03 -12.70
N GLY A 42 10.08 0.07 -11.41
CA GLY A 42 10.65 1.05 -10.48
C GLY A 42 9.95 2.41 -10.48
N ASN A 43 8.84 2.58 -11.20
CA ASN A 43 8.11 3.85 -11.22
C ASN A 43 7.17 3.96 -10.03
N ALA A 44 7.02 5.17 -9.49
CA ALA A 44 6.03 5.46 -8.47
C ALA A 44 4.62 5.49 -9.06
N VAL A 45 3.73 4.67 -8.51
CA VAL A 45 2.32 4.60 -8.90
C VAL A 45 1.45 5.04 -7.74
N ARG A 46 0.50 5.94 -8.02
CA ARG A 46 -0.49 6.40 -7.04
C ARG A 46 -1.74 5.54 -7.14
N VAL A 47 -2.16 4.98 -6.01
CA VAL A 47 -3.34 4.12 -5.89
C VAL A 47 -4.34 4.80 -4.94
N ARG A 48 -5.58 4.93 -5.39
CA ARG A 48 -6.69 5.37 -4.55
C ARG A 48 -7.27 4.18 -3.81
N LEU A 49 -7.43 4.31 -2.51
CA LEU A 49 -7.95 3.27 -1.64
C LEU A 49 -9.38 3.61 -1.27
N VAL A 50 -10.28 2.65 -1.45
CA VAL A 50 -11.63 2.65 -0.91
C VAL A 50 -11.68 1.54 0.13
N ILE A 51 -11.99 1.88 1.37
CA ILE A 51 -11.97 0.94 2.50
C ILE A 51 -13.38 0.91 3.07
N ARG A 52 -14.10 -0.20 2.88
CA ARG A 52 -15.45 -0.38 3.44
C ARG A 52 -15.35 -0.77 4.91
N ARG A 53 -16.44 -0.57 5.67
CA ARG A 53 -16.51 -1.03 7.06
C ARG A 53 -16.24 -2.53 7.14
N GLY A 54 -15.34 -2.91 8.05
CA GLY A 54 -14.83 -4.27 8.20
C GLY A 54 -13.43 -4.25 8.80
N GLN A 55 -12.73 -5.38 8.75
CA GLN A 55 -11.41 -5.51 9.37
C GLN A 55 -10.38 -4.50 8.85
N ALA A 56 -10.31 -4.29 7.53
CA ALA A 56 -9.40 -3.29 6.95
C ALA A 56 -9.73 -1.86 7.40
N PHE A 57 -11.00 -1.56 7.71
CA PHE A 57 -11.39 -0.25 8.23
C PHE A 57 -10.71 0.01 9.57
N ASP A 58 -10.80 -0.93 10.49
CA ASP A 58 -10.24 -0.77 11.84
C ASP A 58 -8.71 -0.75 11.80
N GLN A 59 -8.10 -1.58 10.95
CA GLN A 59 -6.64 -1.64 10.76
C GLN A 59 -6.04 -0.37 10.16
N MET A 60 -6.82 0.38 9.40
CA MET A 60 -6.38 1.60 8.71
C MET A 60 -6.67 2.88 9.49
N ALA A 61 -7.58 2.85 10.47
CA ALA A 61 -8.13 4.04 11.13
C ALA A 61 -7.07 4.94 11.77
N ASP A 62 -6.03 4.34 12.37
CA ASP A 62 -4.99 5.07 13.11
C ASP A 62 -3.71 5.33 12.29
N LEU A 63 -3.69 4.93 11.02
CA LEU A 63 -2.50 5.06 10.18
C LEU A 63 -2.25 6.50 9.75
N GLN A 64 -0.98 6.85 9.64
CA GLN A 64 -0.52 8.19 9.34
C GLN A 64 0.14 8.29 7.95
N PRO A 65 0.23 9.50 7.38
CA PRO A 65 1.04 9.71 6.18
C PRO A 65 2.47 9.21 6.39
N GLY A 66 3.03 8.54 5.40
CA GLY A 66 4.35 7.92 5.45
C GLY A 66 4.37 6.50 6.01
N ASP A 67 3.30 6.04 6.68
CA ASP A 67 3.22 4.65 7.12
C ASP A 67 3.30 3.69 5.94
N ARG A 68 4.14 2.67 6.09
CA ARG A 68 4.27 1.62 5.11
C ARG A 68 3.21 0.56 5.39
N VAL A 69 2.47 0.18 4.36
CA VAL A 69 1.36 -0.78 4.48
C VAL A 69 1.43 -1.82 3.38
N ARG A 70 0.96 -3.02 3.69
CA ARG A 70 0.57 -4.03 2.73
C ARG A 70 -0.96 -4.11 2.71
N LEU A 71 -1.53 -3.97 1.54
CA LEU A 71 -2.97 -4.01 1.32
C LEU A 71 -3.30 -5.16 0.38
N VAL A 72 -4.44 -5.80 0.61
CA VAL A 72 -5.02 -6.79 -0.28
C VAL A 72 -6.43 -6.34 -0.61
N GLY A 73 -6.78 -6.41 -1.88
CA GLY A 73 -8.07 -5.93 -2.34
C GLY A 73 -8.31 -6.19 -3.81
N LYS A 74 -9.48 -5.78 -4.27
CA LYS A 74 -9.84 -5.81 -5.70
C LYS A 74 -9.41 -4.51 -6.36
N LEU A 75 -8.74 -4.62 -7.49
CA LEU A 75 -8.46 -3.48 -8.35
C LEU A 75 -9.73 -3.10 -9.08
N ALA A 76 -10.08 -1.82 -9.00
CA ALA A 76 -11.08 -1.21 -9.83
C ALA A 76 -10.36 -0.30 -10.84
N VAL A 77 -10.70 -0.44 -12.11
CA VAL A 77 -10.37 0.56 -13.12
C VAL A 77 -11.44 1.63 -13.02
N PRO A 78 -11.10 2.91 -12.79
CA PRO A 78 -12.10 3.97 -12.75
C PRO A 78 -12.82 4.05 -14.11
N ASP A 79 -14.14 4.19 -14.09
CA ASP A 79 -14.93 4.45 -15.30
C ASP A 79 -14.49 5.78 -15.95
N GLU A 80 -14.48 5.80 -17.28
CA GLU A 80 -14.10 6.96 -18.09
C GLU A 80 -14.96 8.18 -17.74
N GLY A 81 -14.38 9.14 -17.02
CA GLY A 81 -15.07 10.36 -16.60
C GLY A 81 -14.29 11.18 -15.57
N ASP A 82 -13.36 10.56 -14.83
CA ASP A 82 -12.57 11.21 -13.79
C ASP A 82 -11.21 11.72 -14.32
N SER A 83 -11.24 12.48 -15.42
CA SER A 83 -10.08 12.95 -16.20
C SER A 83 -9.16 13.95 -15.46
N GLU A 84 -9.55 14.39 -14.27
CA GLU A 84 -8.78 15.36 -13.47
C GLU A 84 -7.74 14.73 -12.53
N PHE A 85 -7.61 13.40 -12.48
CA PHE A 85 -6.74 12.77 -11.49
C PHE A 85 -5.72 11.78 -12.06
N ARG A 86 -4.43 12.12 -11.90
CA ARG A 86 -3.24 11.29 -12.24
C ARG A 86 -3.12 9.93 -11.51
N ALA A 87 -4.12 9.49 -10.75
CA ALA A 87 -4.12 8.18 -10.09
C ALA A 87 -4.99 7.22 -10.92
N ALA A 88 -4.34 6.49 -11.82
CA ALA A 88 -5.01 5.58 -12.76
C ALA A 88 -5.56 4.30 -12.11
N LEU A 89 -5.31 4.08 -10.81
CA LEU A 89 -5.65 2.83 -10.14
C LEU A 89 -6.47 3.06 -8.86
N TRP A 90 -7.58 2.34 -8.76
CA TRP A 90 -8.40 2.29 -7.54
C TRP A 90 -8.34 0.88 -6.98
N MET A 91 -8.40 0.77 -5.66
CA MET A 91 -8.45 -0.52 -4.96
C MET A 91 -9.51 -0.47 -3.89
N ASP A 92 -10.43 -1.43 -3.94
CA ASP A 92 -11.33 -1.74 -2.85
C ASP A 92 -10.62 -2.68 -1.88
N VAL A 93 -10.29 -2.15 -0.70
CA VAL A 93 -9.41 -2.79 0.26
C VAL A 93 -10.21 -3.75 1.13
N ASP A 94 -9.81 -5.01 1.10
CA ASP A 94 -10.38 -6.08 1.92
C ASP A 94 -9.58 -6.31 3.21
N SER A 95 -8.24 -6.25 3.11
CA SER A 95 -7.33 -6.44 4.24
C SER A 95 -6.16 -5.46 4.21
N ALA A 96 -5.73 -5.00 5.39
CA ALA A 96 -4.63 -4.07 5.55
C ALA A 96 -3.69 -4.45 6.70
N VAL A 97 -2.38 -4.37 6.46
CA VAL A 97 -1.37 -4.62 7.48
C VAL A 97 -0.35 -3.49 7.46
N ARG A 98 -0.18 -2.82 8.59
CA ARG A 98 0.95 -1.91 8.80
C ARG A 98 2.24 -2.72 8.81
N LEU A 99 3.12 -2.40 7.88
CA LEU A 99 4.49 -2.90 7.89
C LEU A 99 5.26 -1.95 8.81
N GLY A 100 5.85 -2.46 9.89
CA GLY A 100 6.61 -1.65 10.84
C GLY A 100 7.68 -0.79 10.16
N ALA A 101 8.22 0.18 10.92
CA ALA A 101 9.42 0.94 10.52
C ALA A 101 10.44 -0.02 9.91
N GLU A 102 11.12 0.43 8.83
CA GLU A 102 12.17 -0.34 8.14
C GLU A 102 12.90 -1.25 9.10
N ARG A 103 13.10 -2.52 8.70
CA ARG A 103 13.93 -3.48 9.43
C ARG A 103 15.18 -2.72 9.85
N ILE A 104 15.26 -2.30 11.11
CA ILE A 104 16.51 -1.80 11.66
C ILE A 104 17.39 -3.01 11.49
N GLU A 105 18.40 -2.92 10.62
CA GLU A 105 19.49 -3.86 10.63
C GLU A 105 20.04 -3.79 12.04
N HIS A 106 19.56 -4.66 12.92
CA HIS A 106 20.19 -4.84 14.20
C HIS A 106 21.57 -5.33 13.84
N PRO A 107 22.65 -4.55 14.10
CA PRO A 107 23.99 -5.03 13.83
C PRO A 107 24.13 -6.30 14.64
N SER A 108 24.14 -7.43 13.93
CA SER A 108 24.08 -8.75 14.55
C SER A 108 25.24 -8.83 15.55
N ARG A 109 25.00 -9.43 16.73
CA ARG A 109 26.07 -9.71 17.68
C ARG A 109 27.20 -10.52 17.02
N ILE A 110 26.85 -11.29 15.97
CA ILE A 110 27.77 -12.02 15.08
C ILE A 110 28.71 -11.07 14.34
N GLY A 111 28.23 -9.95 13.78
CA GLY A 111 29.09 -8.97 13.11
C GLY A 111 30.11 -8.32 14.05
N ARG A 112 29.77 -8.12 15.33
CA ARG A 112 30.72 -7.67 16.37
C ARG A 112 31.72 -8.76 16.78
N LEU A 113 31.32 -10.03 16.75
CA LEU A 113 32.20 -11.16 17.05
C LEU A 113 33.21 -11.40 15.91
N ILE A 114 32.74 -11.38 14.66
CA ILE A 114 33.58 -11.53 13.45
C ILE A 114 34.57 -10.36 13.35
N LYS A 115 34.14 -9.11 13.57
CA LYS A 115 35.07 -7.96 13.59
C LYS A 115 36.12 -8.03 14.71
N ARG A 116 35.90 -8.79 15.79
CA ARG A 116 36.90 -9.04 16.84
C ARG A 116 37.89 -10.14 16.48
N LEU A 117 37.44 -11.19 15.79
CA LEU A 117 38.28 -12.31 15.35
C LEU A 117 39.25 -11.92 14.23
N PHE A 118 38.85 -11.02 13.34
CA PHE A 118 39.66 -10.58 12.19
C PHE A 118 40.46 -9.28 12.41
N LYS A 119 40.52 -8.76 13.65
CA LYS A 119 41.34 -7.59 14.01
C LYS A 119 42.65 -7.96 14.72
N THR A 120 42.91 -9.26 14.84
CA THR A 120 44.15 -9.84 15.39
C THR A 120 44.86 -10.63 14.31
N THR A 121 45.47 -9.89 13.38
CA THR A 121 46.64 -10.21 12.55
C THR A 121 47.12 -8.87 11.99
#